data_AF-A0A965EH06-F1
#
_entry.id   AF-A0A965EH06-F1
#
_cell.length_a   1.000
_cell.length_b   1.000
_cell.length_c   1.000
_cell.angle_alpha   90.00
_cell.angle_beta   90.00
_cell.angle_gamma   90.00
#
_symmetry.space_group_name_H-M   'P 1'
#
loop_
_entity.id
_entity.type
_entity.pdbx_description
1 polymer ?
#
loop_
_entity_poly.entity_id
_entity_poly.type
_entity_poly.pdbx_seq_one_letter_code
_entity_poly.pdbx_strand_id
1 'polypeptide(L)'
;MNVAGSVASMDQIPWVYLLLIALVVAFGLGVLVLQRRGREDESAQRGEHPGAVAPPAARSVVVQEDEGAPEVDEVVAVGEVADDVGVAPVEPPASRSMRERLARARSALSGAIGSVLGRSAIDAATWDELEEALLLADVGVGVATALLDPLRDRVTSGSIESPEQLIDALRDEMFG
;
A
#
# COMPACT_ATOMS: atom_id res chain seq x y z
N MET A 1 -5.36 26.27 63.55
CA MET A 1 -4.01 26.80 63.30
C MET A 1 -3.63 26.62 61.85
N ASN A 2 -2.70 27.45 61.40
CA ASN A 2 -2.40 27.90 60.03
C ASN A 2 -2.09 26.89 58.92
N VAL A 3 -2.49 27.38 57.74
CA VAL A 3 -2.02 27.29 56.33
C VAL A 3 -0.50 27.16 56.08
N ALA A 4 -0.18 26.63 54.88
CA ALA A 4 1.05 26.73 54.04
C ALA A 4 2.15 25.67 54.29
N GLY A 5 2.78 25.05 53.30
CA GLY A 5 2.80 25.17 51.83
C GLY A 5 3.76 24.08 51.30
N SER A 6 3.62 23.61 50.06
CA SER A 6 4.60 23.95 49.03
C SER A 6 4.05 23.53 47.66
N VAL A 7 3.74 24.55 46.85
CA VAL A 7 3.59 24.45 45.41
C VAL A 7 5.00 24.27 44.85
N ALA A 8 5.30 23.09 44.32
CA ALA A 8 6.51 22.82 43.56
C ALA A 8 6.11 21.86 42.42
N SER A 9 6.23 22.15 41.13
CA SER A 9 6.74 23.33 40.42
C SER A 9 6.04 23.37 39.07
N MET A 10 5.13 24.31 38.86
CA MET A 10 4.42 24.53 37.60
C MET A 10 5.25 25.34 36.58
N ASP A 11 6.58 25.27 36.72
CA ASP A 11 7.60 25.92 35.88
C ASP A 11 8.59 24.91 35.26
N GLN A 12 8.32 23.60 35.35
CA GLN A 12 9.17 22.54 34.75
C GLN A 12 8.78 22.13 33.33
N ILE A 13 7.65 22.62 32.81
CA ILE A 13 7.14 22.30 31.47
C ILE A 13 7.73 23.20 30.34
N PRO A 14 8.19 24.46 30.53
CA PRO A 14 8.71 25.25 29.41
C PRO A 14 10.01 24.68 28.82
N TRP A 15 10.84 24.01 29.63
CA TRP A 15 12.06 23.37 29.14
C TRP A 15 11.79 22.09 28.35
N VAL A 16 10.72 21.36 28.68
CA VAL A 16 10.29 20.18 27.90
C VAL A 16 9.85 20.61 26.50
N TYR A 17 9.09 21.70 26.38
CA TYR A 17 8.74 22.26 25.07
C TYR A 17 9.95 22.79 24.30
N LEU A 18 10.89 23.46 24.96
CA LEU A 18 12.13 23.88 24.32
C LEU A 18 12.99 22.70 23.85
N LEU A 19 13.05 21.61 24.62
CA LEU A 19 13.74 20.37 24.25
C LEU A 19 13.04 19.69 23.07
N LEU A 20 11.72 19.62 23.07
CA LEU A 20 10.93 19.10 21.95
C LEU A 20 11.13 19.94 20.68
N ILE A 21 11.06 21.27 20.77
CA ILE A 21 11.31 22.16 19.63
C ILE A 21 12.75 22.00 19.12
N ALA A 22 13.73 21.92 20.02
CA ALA A 22 15.13 21.70 19.64
C ALA A 22 15.32 20.35 18.92
N LEU A 23 14.62 19.30 19.36
CA LEU A 23 14.65 17.97 18.74
C LEU A 23 14.00 17.99 17.35
N VAL A 24 12.86 18.65 17.19
CA VAL A 24 12.17 18.82 15.90
C VAL A 24 13.02 19.64 14.92
N VAL A 25 13.66 20.72 15.38
CA VAL A 25 14.54 21.56 14.56
C VAL A 25 15.82 20.81 14.17
N ALA A 26 16.44 20.08 15.09
CA ALA A 26 17.61 19.25 14.80
C ALA A 26 17.29 18.14 13.81
N PHE A 27 16.13 17.49 13.93
CA PHE A 27 15.67 16.47 13.00
C PHE A 27 15.33 17.07 11.63
N GLY A 28 14.60 18.19 11.57
CA GLY A 28 14.27 18.88 10.33
C GLY A 28 15.51 19.38 9.57
N LEU A 29 16.50 19.94 10.28
CA LEU A 29 17.77 20.33 9.69
C LEU A 29 18.61 19.12 9.26
N GLY A 30 18.59 18.03 10.03
CA GLY A 30 19.27 16.77 9.69
C GLY A 30 18.74 16.14 8.40
N VAL A 31 17.41 16.06 8.26
CA VAL A 31 16.74 15.56 7.05
C VAL A 31 17.00 16.48 5.84
N LEU A 32 16.99 17.80 6.03
CA LEU A 32 17.24 18.77 4.96
C LEU A 32 18.68 18.70 4.43
N VAL A 33 19.67 18.44 5.29
CA VAL A 33 21.07 18.28 4.89
C VAL A 33 21.30 16.95 4.14
N LEU A 34 20.52 15.91 4.48
CA LEU A 34 20.66 14.59 3.84
C LEU A 34 20.06 14.55 2.42
N GLN A 35 19.08 15.40 2.11
CA GLN A 35 18.42 15.43 0.80
C GLN A 35 19.20 16.21 -0.28
N ARG A 36 20.19 17.02 0.12
CA ARG A 36 20.90 17.92 -0.80
C ARG A 36 22.13 17.31 -1.48
N ARG A 37 22.57 16.11 -1.07
CA ARG A 37 23.79 15.46 -1.59
C ARG A 37 23.60 14.54 -2.81
N GLY A 38 22.38 14.38 -3.32
CA GLY A 38 22.06 13.38 -4.34
C GLY A 38 21.68 13.89 -5.73
N ARG A 39 21.98 15.14 -6.11
CA ARG A 39 21.43 15.74 -7.36
C ARG A 39 22.44 16.32 -8.35
N GLU A 40 23.74 16.07 -8.23
CA GLU A 40 24.73 16.78 -9.04
C GLU A 40 25.22 16.07 -10.33
N ASP A 41 24.79 14.84 -10.66
CA ASP A 41 25.46 14.10 -11.75
C ASP A 41 24.74 13.99 -13.11
N GLU A 42 23.51 14.49 -13.29
CA GLU A 42 22.72 14.15 -14.51
C GLU A 42 22.54 15.29 -15.53
N SER A 43 23.26 16.41 -15.42
CA SER A 43 23.07 17.58 -16.30
C SER A 43 24.13 17.76 -17.41
N ALA A 44 25.09 16.84 -17.57
CA ALA A 44 26.26 17.09 -18.42
C ALA A 44 26.21 16.50 -19.85
N GLN A 45 25.20 15.73 -20.26
CA GLN A 45 25.23 15.08 -21.59
C GLN A 45 23.87 14.98 -22.30
N ARG A 46 23.33 16.11 -22.77
CA ARG A 46 22.61 16.13 -24.06
C ARG A 46 22.66 17.54 -24.65
N GLY A 47 23.74 17.80 -25.37
CA GLY A 47 23.91 19.02 -26.15
C GLY A 47 22.79 19.22 -27.18
N GLU A 48 22.41 20.49 -27.28
CA GLU A 48 21.96 21.25 -28.44
C GLU A 48 21.83 20.52 -29.79
N HIS A 49 20.65 20.65 -30.42
CA HIS A 49 20.55 21.51 -31.61
C HIS A 49 19.10 21.98 -31.84
N PRO A 50 18.87 23.29 -32.06
CA PRO A 50 17.57 23.85 -32.45
C PRO A 50 17.43 23.89 -33.97
N GLY A 51 16.19 23.79 -34.48
CA GLY A 51 15.91 24.00 -35.90
C GLY A 51 14.51 23.58 -36.31
N ALA A 52 13.70 24.57 -36.69
CA ALA A 52 12.28 24.50 -37.00
C ALA A 52 11.89 23.57 -38.18
N VAL A 53 10.61 23.21 -38.27
CA VAL A 53 9.65 23.60 -39.34
C VAL A 53 8.28 22.94 -39.08
N ALA A 54 7.22 23.73 -39.30
CA ALA A 54 5.80 23.46 -39.07
C ALA A 54 5.17 22.47 -40.12
N PRO A 55 3.89 22.07 -39.98
CA PRO A 55 3.30 20.82 -40.48
C PRO A 55 2.72 20.90 -41.92
N PRO A 56 2.43 19.75 -42.55
CA PRO A 56 1.31 19.69 -43.48
C PRO A 56 0.39 18.45 -43.33
N ALA A 57 -0.91 18.75 -43.29
CA ALA A 57 -2.00 18.16 -44.07
C ALA A 57 -2.17 16.62 -44.18
N ALA A 58 -3.24 16.16 -43.52
CA ALA A 58 -4.29 15.26 -44.00
C ALA A 58 -3.98 14.29 -45.16
N ARG A 59 -4.07 12.99 -44.86
CA ARG A 59 -4.50 11.97 -45.84
C ARG A 59 -5.25 10.86 -45.12
N SER A 60 -6.58 10.85 -45.31
CA SER A 60 -7.49 9.79 -44.91
C SER A 60 -7.19 8.51 -45.69
N VAL A 61 -7.09 7.39 -44.99
CA VAL A 61 -7.24 6.06 -45.58
C VAL A 61 -8.35 5.35 -44.82
N VAL A 62 -9.42 5.15 -45.59
CA VAL A 62 -10.62 4.37 -45.31
C VAL A 62 -10.23 2.92 -45.04
N VAL A 63 -10.68 2.37 -43.91
CA VAL A 63 -10.78 0.91 -43.72
C VAL A 63 -12.25 0.57 -43.82
N GLN A 64 -12.52 -0.32 -44.78
CA GLN A 64 -13.83 -0.78 -45.22
C GLN A 64 -14.55 -1.54 -44.11
N GLU A 65 -15.80 -1.14 -43.86
CA GLU A 65 -16.85 -2.01 -43.34
C GLU A 65 -17.32 -2.93 -44.49
N ASP A 66 -17.29 -4.24 -44.25
CA ASP A 66 -18.02 -5.23 -45.06
C ASP A 66 -18.64 -6.28 -44.12
N GLU A 67 -19.93 -6.07 -43.89
CA GLU A 67 -21.05 -7.02 -43.81
C GLU A 67 -20.82 -8.47 -43.37
N GLY A 68 -21.60 -8.88 -42.36
CA GLY A 68 -21.89 -10.27 -42.06
C GLY A 68 -22.86 -10.44 -40.88
N ALA A 69 -24.11 -9.95 -41.02
CA ALA A 69 -25.27 -10.41 -40.23
C ALA A 69 -25.64 -11.87 -40.61
N PRO A 70 -26.48 -12.65 -39.89
CA PRO A 70 -27.53 -12.32 -38.89
C PRO A 70 -27.38 -13.19 -37.60
N GLU A 71 -28.21 -13.19 -36.54
CA GLU A 71 -29.64 -13.47 -36.47
C GLU A 71 -30.10 -13.23 -35.03
N VAL A 72 -31.25 -12.56 -34.90
CA VAL A 72 -32.00 -12.39 -33.67
C VAL A 72 -32.69 -13.70 -33.32
N ASP A 73 -32.58 -14.18 -32.09
CA ASP A 73 -33.76 -14.75 -31.47
C ASP A 73 -33.78 -14.60 -29.95
N GLU A 74 -35.00 -14.39 -29.52
CA GLU A 74 -35.50 -13.93 -28.25
C GLU A 74 -35.43 -15.05 -27.19
N VAL A 75 -35.52 -14.67 -25.91
CA VAL A 75 -36.26 -15.34 -24.81
C VAL A 75 -35.52 -15.59 -23.48
N VAL A 76 -35.98 -14.81 -22.50
CA VAL A 76 -36.42 -15.23 -21.15
C VAL A 76 -35.35 -15.54 -20.10
N ALA A 77 -35.33 -14.64 -19.11
CA ALA A 77 -34.81 -14.87 -17.78
C ALA A 77 -35.70 -15.83 -16.97
N VAL A 78 -35.03 -16.51 -16.03
CA VAL A 78 -35.54 -17.22 -14.83
C VAL A 78 -35.93 -18.70 -15.01
N GLY A 79 -34.97 -19.56 -14.68
CA GLY A 79 -35.18 -20.84 -13.98
C GLY A 79 -34.08 -20.93 -12.91
N GLU A 80 -34.41 -20.66 -11.66
CA GLU A 80 -34.74 -21.65 -10.62
C GLU A 80 -33.56 -22.56 -10.26
N VAL A 81 -33.21 -22.45 -8.98
CA VAL A 81 -32.23 -23.19 -8.19
C VAL A 81 -32.41 -24.71 -8.17
N ALA A 82 -31.28 -25.37 -7.90
CA ALA A 82 -31.09 -26.59 -7.11
C ALA A 82 -30.63 -27.86 -7.86
N ASP A 83 -29.52 -28.38 -7.30
CA ASP A 83 -29.03 -29.76 -7.33
C ASP A 83 -28.49 -30.35 -8.64
N ASP A 84 -27.15 -30.32 -8.74
CA ASP A 84 -26.43 -31.57 -8.98
C ASP A 84 -25.09 -31.52 -8.22
N VAL A 85 -25.05 -32.17 -7.06
CA VAL A 85 -23.79 -32.59 -6.43
C VAL A 85 -23.25 -33.76 -7.27
N GLY A 86 -22.72 -33.42 -8.45
CA GLY A 86 -21.92 -34.31 -9.25
C GLY A 86 -20.54 -34.42 -8.59
N VAL A 87 -20.34 -35.47 -7.80
CA VAL A 87 -19.00 -35.88 -7.37
C VAL A 87 -18.26 -36.37 -8.62
N ALA A 88 -17.66 -35.41 -9.35
CA ALA A 88 -16.68 -35.70 -10.37
C ALA A 88 -15.51 -36.47 -9.71
N PRO A 89 -14.92 -37.48 -10.39
CA PRO A 89 -13.76 -38.18 -9.88
C PRO A 89 -12.68 -37.15 -9.51
N VAL A 90 -12.33 -37.10 -8.23
CA VAL A 90 -11.21 -36.28 -7.77
C VAL A 90 -9.95 -36.95 -8.30
N GLU A 91 -9.54 -36.58 -9.50
CA GLU A 91 -8.14 -36.73 -9.88
C GLU A 91 -7.31 -36.10 -8.74
N PRO A 92 -6.32 -36.81 -8.17
CA PRO A 92 -5.54 -36.25 -7.09
C PRO A 92 -5.02 -34.90 -7.56
N PRO A 93 -5.25 -33.81 -6.81
CA PRO A 93 -4.85 -32.49 -7.28
C PRO A 93 -3.36 -32.59 -7.58
N ALA A 94 -3.00 -32.47 -8.86
CA ALA A 94 -1.61 -32.35 -9.26
C ALA A 94 -1.02 -31.29 -8.33
N SER A 95 -0.04 -31.69 -7.53
CA SER A 95 0.50 -30.87 -6.45
C SER A 95 0.79 -29.48 -7.02
N ARG A 96 0.01 -28.47 -6.61
CA ARG A 96 0.18 -27.10 -7.14
C ARG A 96 1.65 -26.75 -7.03
N SER A 97 2.20 -26.26 -8.13
CA SER A 97 3.62 -25.94 -8.15
C SER A 97 3.92 -24.91 -7.05
N MET A 98 5.11 -24.99 -6.46
CA MET A 98 5.54 -23.96 -5.48
C MET A 98 5.44 -22.55 -6.07
N ARG A 99 5.58 -22.42 -7.40
CA ARG A 99 5.42 -21.16 -8.14
C ARG A 99 3.99 -20.64 -8.09
N GLU A 100 2.98 -21.48 -8.28
CA GLU A 100 1.58 -21.06 -8.17
C GLU A 100 1.20 -20.67 -6.74
N ARG A 101 1.70 -21.40 -5.74
CA ARG A 101 1.48 -21.06 -4.33
C ARG A 101 2.09 -19.70 -3.99
N LEU A 102 3.34 -19.48 -4.40
CA LEU A 102 4.03 -18.20 -4.21
C LEU A 102 3.35 -17.06 -4.99
N ALA A 103 2.89 -17.32 -6.21
CA ALA A 103 2.17 -16.33 -7.01
C ALA A 103 0.86 -15.91 -6.31
N ARG A 104 0.12 -16.88 -5.74
CA ARG A 104 -1.10 -16.61 -4.98
C ARG A 104 -0.81 -15.80 -3.71
N ALA A 105 0.20 -16.20 -2.94
CA ALA A 105 0.64 -15.49 -1.75
C ALA A 105 1.04 -14.04 -2.07
N ARG A 106 1.87 -13.85 -3.10
CA ARG A 106 2.27 -12.51 -3.58
C ARG A 106 1.07 -11.69 -4.02
N SER A 107 0.13 -12.31 -4.75
CA SER A 107 -1.08 -11.63 -5.21
C SER A 107 -1.93 -11.15 -4.04
N ALA A 108 -2.15 -12.02 -3.03
CA ALA A 108 -2.92 -11.68 -1.83
C ALA A 108 -2.29 -10.51 -1.08
N LEU A 109 -0.98 -10.59 -0.81
CA LEU A 109 -0.25 -9.53 -0.13
C LEU A 109 -0.27 -8.22 -0.93
N SER A 110 -0.05 -8.28 -2.25
CA SER A 110 -0.11 -7.07 -3.10
C SER A 110 -1.51 -6.47 -3.17
N GLY A 111 -2.56 -7.31 -3.11
CA GLY A 111 -3.95 -6.87 -3.09
C GLY A 111 -4.29 -6.15 -1.79
N ALA A 112 -3.91 -6.72 -0.64
CA ALA A 112 -4.10 -6.07 0.65
C ALA A 112 -3.30 -4.76 0.76
N ILE A 113 -2.03 -4.76 0.34
CA ILE A 113 -1.23 -3.52 0.30
C ILE A 113 -1.91 -2.44 -0.56
N GLY A 114 -2.37 -2.81 -1.76
CA GLY A 114 -3.06 -1.88 -2.65
C GLY A 114 -4.38 -1.36 -2.06
N SER A 115 -5.14 -2.22 -1.39
CA SER A 115 -6.37 -1.84 -0.67
C SER A 115 -6.08 -0.84 0.44
N VAL A 116 -5.09 -1.12 1.29
CA VAL A 116 -4.68 -0.26 2.41
C VAL A 116 -4.19 1.09 1.92
N LEU A 117 -3.35 1.14 0.88
CA LEU A 117 -2.88 2.40 0.29
C LEU A 117 -3.99 3.21 -0.39
N GLY A 118 -5.11 2.58 -0.74
CA GLY A 118 -6.30 3.25 -1.27
C GLY A 118 -7.20 3.87 -0.19
N ARG A 119 -6.96 3.58 1.10
CA ARG A 119 -7.73 4.11 2.23
C ARG A 119 -7.19 5.46 2.67
N SER A 120 -8.04 6.25 3.34
CA SER A 120 -7.66 7.55 3.91
C SER A 120 -7.14 7.47 5.34
N ALA A 121 -7.39 6.37 6.04
CA ALA A 121 -7.05 6.18 7.45
C ALA A 121 -6.79 4.70 7.75
N ILE A 122 -6.05 4.46 8.83
CA ILE A 122 -5.79 3.12 9.38
C ILE A 122 -6.94 2.77 10.33
N ASP A 123 -7.74 1.79 9.94
CA ASP A 123 -8.93 1.34 10.68
C ASP A 123 -8.85 -0.16 11.00
N ALA A 124 -9.88 -0.70 11.68
CA ALA A 124 -9.96 -2.12 12.01
C ALA A 124 -9.84 -3.01 10.75
N ALA A 125 -10.51 -2.62 9.67
CA ALA A 125 -10.49 -3.37 8.42
C ALA A 125 -9.09 -3.38 7.76
N THR A 126 -8.30 -2.32 7.92
CA THR A 126 -6.88 -2.31 7.51
C THR A 126 -6.09 -3.41 8.18
N TRP A 127 -6.30 -3.63 9.48
CA TRP A 127 -5.60 -4.69 10.24
C TRP A 127 -6.07 -6.09 9.84
N ASP A 128 -7.38 -6.27 9.67
CA ASP A 128 -7.96 -7.56 9.28
C ASP A 128 -7.46 -7.98 7.89
N GLU A 129 -7.42 -7.06 6.92
CA GLU A 129 -6.92 -7.32 5.56
C GLU A 129 -5.44 -7.70 5.54
N LEU A 130 -4.62 -7.00 6.33
CA LEU A 130 -3.19 -7.32 6.43
C LEU A 130 -2.96 -8.67 7.09
N GLU A 131 -3.69 -8.98 8.16
CA GLU A 131 -3.60 -10.28 8.84
C GLU A 131 -4.03 -11.41 7.90
N GLU A 132 -5.18 -11.30 7.24
CA GLU A 132 -5.67 -12.29 6.28
C GLU A 132 -4.65 -12.54 5.17
N ALA A 133 -4.07 -11.47 4.62
CA ALA A 133 -3.06 -11.58 3.57
C ALA A 133 -1.79 -12.28 4.05
N LEU A 134 -1.32 -12.02 5.27
CA LEU A 134 -0.17 -12.70 5.87
C LEU A 134 -0.47 -14.19 6.11
N LEU A 135 -1.67 -14.53 6.58
CA LEU A 135 -2.08 -15.92 6.77
C LEU A 135 -2.13 -16.68 5.43
N LEU A 136 -2.64 -16.04 4.38
CA LEU A 136 -2.67 -16.62 3.04
C LEU A 136 -1.28 -16.74 2.40
N ALA A 137 -0.32 -15.95 2.88
CA ALA A 137 1.07 -15.98 2.42
C ALA A 137 1.94 -17.07 3.11
N ASP A 138 1.32 -18.03 3.79
CA ASP A 138 1.99 -19.10 4.55
C ASP A 138 2.91 -18.57 5.69
N VAL A 139 2.64 -17.36 6.24
CA VAL A 139 3.37 -16.80 7.40
C VAL A 139 2.95 -17.47 8.71
N GLY A 140 1.65 -17.80 8.82
CA GLY A 140 1.05 -18.39 10.02
C GLY A 140 0.69 -17.36 11.09
N VAL A 141 -0.26 -17.73 11.96
CA VAL A 141 -0.89 -16.81 12.93
C VAL A 141 0.13 -16.18 13.88
N GLY A 142 0.96 -17.00 14.54
CA GLY A 142 1.89 -16.47 15.55
C GLY A 142 2.89 -15.45 14.99
N VAL A 143 3.38 -15.66 13.77
CA VAL A 143 4.31 -14.71 13.12
C VAL A 143 3.56 -13.49 12.61
N ALA A 144 2.37 -13.66 12.01
CA ALA A 144 1.55 -12.55 11.57
C ALA A 144 1.19 -11.61 12.74
N THR A 145 0.77 -12.16 13.88
CA THR A 145 0.53 -11.39 15.11
C THR A 145 1.80 -10.69 15.58
N ALA A 146 2.94 -11.37 15.63
CA ALA A 146 4.22 -10.78 16.04
C ALA A 146 4.68 -9.63 15.14
N LEU A 147 4.39 -9.68 13.83
CA LEU A 147 4.68 -8.59 12.89
C LEU A 147 3.72 -7.41 13.05
N LEU A 148 2.43 -7.66 13.29
CA LEU A 148 1.40 -6.62 13.30
C LEU A 148 1.28 -5.91 14.66
N ASP A 149 1.53 -6.59 15.77
CA ASP A 149 1.36 -6.00 17.11
C ASP A 149 2.23 -4.76 17.36
N PRO A 150 3.55 -4.77 17.05
CA PRO A 150 4.39 -3.58 17.17
C PRO A 150 3.90 -2.41 16.31
N LEU A 151 3.31 -2.70 15.15
CA LEU A 151 2.76 -1.70 14.25
C LEU A 151 1.47 -1.09 14.83
N ARG A 152 0.62 -1.90 15.46
CA ARG A 152 -0.59 -1.42 16.15
C ARG A 152 -0.22 -0.49 17.30
N ASP A 153 0.81 -0.82 18.07
CA ASP A 153 1.32 0.03 19.14
C ASP A 153 1.84 1.36 18.59
N ARG A 154 2.57 1.32 17.47
CA ARG A 154 3.10 2.50 16.78
C ARG A 154 2.03 3.41 16.19
N VAL A 155 0.94 2.85 15.66
CA VAL A 155 -0.23 3.63 15.21
C VAL A 155 -0.92 4.26 16.40
N THR A 156 -1.10 3.49 17.49
CA THR A 156 -1.72 3.99 18.73
C THR A 156 -0.91 5.09 19.38
N SER A 157 0.42 5.04 19.30
CA SER A 157 1.32 6.07 19.82
C SER A 157 1.42 7.31 18.93
N GLY A 158 0.79 7.32 17.75
CA GLY A 158 0.88 8.40 16.76
C GLY A 158 2.22 8.45 16.01
N SER A 159 3.02 7.37 16.03
CA SER A 159 4.27 7.32 15.25
C SER A 159 4.06 6.91 13.80
N ILE A 160 2.97 6.20 13.51
CA ILE A 160 2.47 5.92 12.17
C ILE A 160 1.10 6.58 12.08
N GLU A 161 0.93 7.56 11.18
CA GLU A 161 -0.33 8.30 11.03
C GLU A 161 -1.01 8.04 9.69
N SER A 162 -0.32 7.45 8.71
CA SER A 162 -0.86 7.24 7.36
C SER A 162 -0.68 5.79 6.86
N PRO A 163 -1.56 5.32 5.95
CA PRO A 163 -1.45 3.98 5.38
C PRO A 163 -0.12 3.71 4.68
N GLU A 164 0.48 4.72 4.03
CA GLU A 164 1.80 4.58 3.39
C GLU A 164 2.88 4.27 4.42
N GLN A 165 2.90 5.02 5.53
CA GLN A 165 3.82 4.78 6.64
C GLN A 165 3.62 3.40 7.27
N LEU A 166 2.38 2.90 7.32
CA LEU A 166 2.08 1.57 7.83
C LEU A 166 2.68 0.48 6.92
N ILE A 167 2.54 0.61 5.61
CA ILE A 167 3.08 -0.36 4.65
C ILE A 167 4.61 -0.35 4.66
N ASP A 168 5.23 0.84 4.71
CA ASP A 168 6.68 0.96 4.83
C ASP A 168 7.18 0.32 6.14
N ALA A 169 6.49 0.56 7.24
CA ALA A 169 6.80 -0.04 8.54
C ALA A 169 6.69 -1.56 8.55
N LEU A 170 5.63 -2.12 7.96
CA LEU A 170 5.44 -3.56 7.85
C LEU A 170 6.55 -4.18 7.02
N ARG A 171 6.94 -3.52 5.93
CA ARG A 171 8.06 -3.95 5.09
C ARG A 171 9.34 -4.00 5.90
N ASP A 172 9.64 -2.95 6.67
CA ASP A 172 10.83 -2.91 7.52
C ASP A 172 10.83 -4.03 8.56
N GLU A 173 9.69 -4.31 9.19
CA GLU A 173 9.56 -5.40 10.17
C GLU A 173 9.79 -6.80 9.55
N MET A 174 9.45 -6.98 8.27
CA MET A 174 9.68 -8.25 7.57
C MET A 174 11.15 -8.48 7.16
N PHE A 175 11.95 -7.43 7.01
CA PHE A 175 13.35 -7.50 6.60
C PHE A 175 14.35 -7.16 7.71
N GLY A 176 13.84 -6.78 8.89
CA GLY A 176 14.60 -6.39 10.08
C GLY A 176 15.23 -7.54 10.86
#